data_AF-A0A174Z5L7-F1
#
_entry.id   AF-A0A174Z5L7-F1
#
_cell.length_a   1.000
_cell.length_b   1.000
_cell.length_c   1.000
_cell.angle_alpha   90.00
_cell.angle_beta   90.00
_cell.angle_gamma   90.00
#
_symmetry.space_group_name_H-M   'P 1'
#
loop_
_entity.id
_entity.type
_entity.pdbx_description
1 polymer ?
#
loop_
_entity_poly.entity_id
_entity_poly.type
_entity_poly.pdbx_seq_one_letter_code
_entity_poly.pdbx_strand_id
1 'polypeptide(L)'
;MCGLWGICGAITSIGAALAIIDGTGPLSTDGTWGNHMQFTSKAIGELGTINGPRCCKRDAMIAFKNGIDYVNAHYGVTLQYEQMQCGFTDFNEQCIKERCPFYE
;
A
#
# COMPACT_ATOMS: atom_id res chain seq x y z
N MET A 1 12.64 2.27 -3.39
CA MET A 1 12.04 1.14 -4.12
C MET A 1 10.86 1.64 -4.95
N CYS A 2 10.76 1.26 -6.23
CA CYS A 2 9.66 1.61 -7.13
C CYS A 2 9.52 0.54 -8.25
N GLY A 3 8.62 0.76 -9.22
CA GLY A 3 8.42 -0.14 -10.35
C GLY A 3 9.68 -0.55 -11.12
N LEU A 4 10.75 0.28 -11.10
CA LEU A 4 12.06 -0.08 -11.65
C LEU A 4 12.63 -1.39 -11.07
N TRP A 5 12.32 -1.67 -9.81
CA TRP A 5 12.76 -2.86 -9.07
C TRP A 5 11.65 -3.90 -8.91
N GLY A 6 10.54 -3.75 -9.65
CA GLY A 6 9.38 -4.64 -9.56
C GLY A 6 8.58 -4.53 -8.26
N ILE A 7 8.82 -3.50 -7.43
CA ILE A 7 8.22 -3.39 -6.09
C ILE A 7 7.90 -1.94 -5.71
N CYS A 8 6.74 -1.70 -5.10
CA CYS A 8 6.35 -0.37 -4.65
C CYS A 8 6.90 -0.06 -3.24
N GLY A 9 7.63 1.06 -3.12
CA GLY A 9 8.14 1.52 -1.83
C GLY A 9 7.07 1.88 -0.80
N ALA A 10 5.89 2.35 -1.22
CA ALA A 10 4.80 2.65 -0.30
C ALA A 10 4.30 1.38 0.41
N ILE A 11 4.11 0.29 -0.34
CA ILE A 11 3.66 -0.99 0.22
C ILE A 11 4.75 -1.62 1.09
N THR A 12 6.01 -1.59 0.65
CA THR A 12 7.13 -2.05 1.48
C THR A 12 7.19 -1.28 2.81
N SER A 13 6.90 0.02 2.80
CA SER A 13 6.93 0.84 4.02
C SER A 13 5.85 0.43 5.02
N ILE A 14 4.64 0.07 4.57
CA ILE A 14 3.60 -0.47 5.46
C ILE A 14 4.03 -1.84 6.00
N GLY A 15 4.57 -2.73 5.16
CA GLY A 15 5.11 -4.01 5.63
C GLY A 15 6.20 -3.85 6.70
N ALA A 16 7.09 -2.88 6.52
CA ALA A 16 8.10 -2.53 7.52
C ALA A 16 7.49 -1.97 8.81
N ALA A 17 6.45 -1.14 8.72
CA ALA A 17 5.74 -0.64 9.90
C ALA A 17 5.07 -1.78 10.69
N LEU A 18 4.41 -2.71 10.00
CA LEU A 18 3.81 -3.90 10.63
C LEU A 18 4.87 -4.77 11.31
N ALA A 19 6.02 -4.98 10.66
CA ALA A 19 7.14 -5.70 11.27
C ALA A 19 7.64 -5.05 12.56
N ILE A 20 7.68 -3.72 12.62
CA ILE A 20 8.04 -2.99 13.86
C ILE A 20 6.96 -3.18 14.94
N ILE A 21 5.68 -3.08 14.57
CA ILE A 21 4.55 -3.23 15.50
C ILE A 21 4.54 -4.63 16.11
N ASP A 22 4.73 -5.66 15.30
CA ASP A 22 4.66 -7.07 15.73
C ASP A 22 6.00 -7.60 16.28
N GLY A 23 7.09 -6.84 16.16
CA GLY A 23 8.44 -7.31 16.49
C GLY A 23 8.94 -8.41 15.54
N THR A 24 8.40 -8.47 14.32
CA THR A 24 8.72 -9.48 13.32
C THR A 24 10.15 -9.31 12.81
N GLY A 25 10.92 -10.39 12.87
CA GLY A 25 12.26 -10.47 12.33
C GLY A 25 12.43 -11.62 11.32
N PRO A 26 13.64 -11.78 10.76
CA PRO A 26 13.94 -12.84 9.80
C PRO A 26 13.78 -14.28 10.34
N LEU A 27 13.73 -14.45 11.67
CA LEU A 27 13.61 -15.74 12.35
C LEU A 27 12.27 -15.93 13.07
N SER A 28 11.29 -15.03 12.85
CA SER A 28 9.97 -15.14 13.48
C SER A 28 9.23 -16.41 13.03
N THR A 29 8.71 -17.16 14.01
CA THR A 29 7.95 -18.41 13.80
C THR A 29 6.52 -18.35 14.31
N ASP A 30 6.10 -17.19 14.84
CA ASP A 30 4.76 -16.91 15.36
C ASP A 30 3.71 -16.62 14.27
N GLY A 31 4.11 -16.68 13.00
CA GLY A 31 3.26 -16.45 11.83
C GLY A 31 3.21 -15.01 11.33
N THR A 32 3.71 -14.04 12.10
CA THR A 32 3.66 -12.60 11.73
C THR A 32 4.38 -12.33 10.41
N TRP A 33 5.54 -12.97 10.19
CA TRP A 33 6.27 -12.92 8.92
C TRP A 33 5.40 -13.32 7.73
N GLY A 34 4.66 -14.43 7.84
CA GLY A 34 3.78 -14.91 6.78
C GLY A 34 2.62 -13.95 6.54
N ASN A 35 2.04 -13.39 7.61
CA ASN A 35 0.95 -12.43 7.51
C ASN A 35 1.39 -11.15 6.78
N HIS A 36 2.59 -10.63 7.07
CA HIS A 36 3.12 -9.43 6.42
C HIS A 36 3.45 -9.68 4.94
N MET A 37 3.98 -10.86 4.60
CA MET A 37 4.23 -11.24 3.21
C MET A 37 2.92 -11.39 2.42
N GLN A 38 1.88 -11.96 3.03
CA GLN A 38 0.56 -12.06 2.41
C GLN A 38 -0.09 -10.68 2.22
N PHE A 39 -0.02 -9.82 3.24
CA PHE A 39 -0.48 -8.43 3.15
C PHE A 39 0.21 -7.69 1.99
N THR A 40 1.54 -7.71 1.95
CA THR A 40 2.30 -7.00 0.91
C THR A 40 2.00 -7.57 -0.48
N SER A 41 1.92 -8.89 -0.62
CA SER A 41 1.54 -9.55 -1.88
C SER A 41 0.17 -9.11 -2.37
N LYS A 42 -0.86 -9.12 -1.51
CA LYS A 42 -2.21 -8.66 -1.84
C LYS A 42 -2.21 -7.20 -2.28
N ALA A 43 -1.59 -6.32 -1.51
CA ALA A 43 -1.54 -4.89 -1.80
C ALA A 43 -0.79 -4.60 -3.12
N ILE A 44 0.29 -5.33 -3.41
CA ILE A 44 1.03 -5.22 -4.68
C ILE A 44 0.16 -5.70 -5.83
N GLY A 45 -0.58 -6.78 -5.64
CA GLY A 45 -1.53 -7.29 -6.62
C GLY A 45 -2.56 -6.22 -7.00
N GLU A 46 -3.19 -5.57 -6.02
CA GLU A 46 -4.13 -4.46 -6.27
C GLU A 46 -3.47 -3.31 -7.03
N LEU A 47 -2.29 -2.87 -6.59
CA LEU A 47 -1.54 -1.80 -7.27
C LEU A 47 -1.18 -2.18 -8.72
N GLY A 48 -0.77 -3.43 -8.95
CA GLY A 48 -0.39 -3.94 -10.26
C GLY A 48 -1.52 -3.92 -11.29
N THR A 49 -2.78 -4.03 -10.85
CA THR A 49 -3.93 -3.98 -11.77
C THR A 49 -4.12 -2.62 -12.45
N ILE A 50 -3.71 -1.53 -11.80
CA ILE A 50 -3.90 -0.17 -12.32
C ILE A 50 -2.97 0.10 -13.50
N ASN A 51 -1.73 -0.38 -13.38
CA ASN A 51 -0.65 -0.20 -14.35
C ASN A 51 -0.34 1.29 -14.66
N GLY A 52 0.80 1.54 -15.29
CA GLY A 52 1.20 2.87 -15.77
C GLY A 52 2.34 3.52 -14.99
N PRO A 53 2.63 4.79 -15.29
CA PRO A 53 3.80 5.48 -14.79
C PRO A 53 3.77 5.65 -13.26
N ARG A 54 4.96 5.86 -12.69
CA ARG A 54 5.17 6.12 -11.27
C ARG A 54 4.24 7.22 -10.77
N CYS A 55 3.48 6.95 -9.71
CA CYS A 55 2.76 7.98 -8.95
C CYS A 55 2.75 7.63 -7.46
N CYS A 56 3.67 8.22 -6.70
CA CYS A 56 3.78 7.94 -5.26
C CYS A 56 2.52 8.32 -4.46
N LYS A 57 1.72 9.28 -4.95
CA LYS A 57 0.46 9.68 -4.32
C LYS A 57 -0.60 8.57 -4.41
N ARG A 58 -0.84 8.08 -5.63
CA ARG A 58 -1.74 6.94 -5.88
C ARG A 58 -1.30 5.70 -5.10
N ASP A 59 -0.02 5.35 -5.23
CA ASP A 59 0.53 4.16 -4.59
C ASP A 59 0.44 4.23 -3.06
N ALA A 60 0.64 5.42 -2.47
CA ALA A 60 0.48 5.64 -1.03
C ALA A 60 -0.99 5.51 -0.58
N MET A 61 -1.95 6.06 -1.33
CA MET A 61 -3.37 5.94 -0.99
C MET A 61 -3.83 4.47 -1.00
N ILE A 62 -3.38 3.68 -1.98
CA ILE A 62 -3.65 2.23 -2.05
C ILE A 62 -2.99 1.48 -0.89
N ALA A 63 -1.74 1.83 -0.57
CA ALA A 63 -1.02 1.24 0.54
C ALA A 63 -1.72 1.53 1.88
N PHE A 64 -2.21 2.75 2.10
CA PHE A 64 -2.98 3.10 3.30
C PHE A 64 -4.30 2.35 3.38
N LYS A 65 -5.07 2.29 2.28
CA LYS A 65 -6.32 1.51 2.23
C LYS A 65 -6.08 0.06 2.68
N ASN A 66 -5.11 -0.62 2.06
CA ASN A 66 -4.79 -2.00 2.42
C ASN A 66 -4.23 -2.13 3.85
N GLY A 67 -3.41 -1.17 4.28
CA GLY A 67 -2.83 -1.16 5.63
C GLY A 67 -3.88 -0.99 6.71
N ILE A 68 -4.88 -0.13 6.48
CA ILE A 68 -6.03 0.06 7.36
C ILE A 68 -6.87 -1.22 7.42
N ASP A 69 -7.16 -1.84 6.27
CA ASP A 69 -7.86 -3.13 6.23
C ASP A 69 -7.12 -4.20 7.07
N TYR A 70 -5.79 -4.26 6.94
CA TYR A 70 -4.96 -5.17 7.72
C TYR A 70 -5.05 -4.88 9.22
N VAL A 71 -4.84 -3.62 9.62
CA VAL A 71 -4.87 -3.19 11.02
C VAL A 71 -6.22 -3.49 11.68
N ASN A 72 -7.31 -3.15 10.98
CA ASN A 72 -8.67 -3.36 11.47
C ASN A 72 -8.99 -4.84 11.66
N ALA A 73 -8.41 -5.73 10.84
CA ALA A 73 -8.60 -7.16 10.93
C ALA A 73 -7.73 -7.85 12.02
N HIS A 74 -6.60 -7.26 12.42
CA HIS A 74 -5.60 -7.96 13.25
C HIS A 74 -5.37 -7.36 14.64
N TYR A 75 -5.58 -6.05 14.84
CA TYR A 75 -5.14 -5.37 16.06
C TYR A 75 -6.25 -4.95 17.03
N GLY A 76 -7.51 -5.30 16.75
CA GLY A 76 -8.64 -4.95 17.62
C GLY A 76 -8.86 -3.44 17.76
N VAL A 77 -8.30 -2.64 16.85
CA VAL A 77 -8.52 -1.20 16.72
C VAL A 77 -9.27 -0.90 15.43
N THR A 78 -9.85 0.29 15.33
CA THR A 78 -10.54 0.73 14.10
C THR A 78 -9.94 2.03 13.61
N LEU A 79 -9.20 1.94 12.52
CA LEU A 79 -8.78 3.07 11.71
C LEU A 79 -9.86 3.37 10.66
N GLN A 80 -10.23 4.65 10.56
CA GLN A 80 -11.13 5.12 9.53
C GLN A 80 -10.37 5.30 8.22
N TYR A 81 -11.00 4.94 7.11
CA TYR A 81 -10.52 5.26 5.77
C TYR A 81 -11.57 6.09 5.05
N GLU A 82 -11.16 7.27 4.61
CA GLU A 82 -11.97 8.12 3.74
C GLU A 82 -11.39 8.07 2.33
N GLN A 83 -12.23 7.74 1.35
CA GLN A 83 -11.80 7.78 -0.05
C GLN A 83 -11.62 9.24 -0.46
N MET A 84 -10.37 9.64 -0.65
CA MET A 84 -10.04 11.00 -1.08
C MET A 84 -9.86 11.09 -2.59
N GLN A 85 -10.41 12.15 -3.17
CA GLN A 85 -10.07 12.56 -4.53
C GLN A 85 -8.65 13.14 -4.59
N CYS A 86 -7.95 12.88 -5.69
CA CYS A 86 -6.57 13.33 -5.90
C CYS A 86 -6.53 14.79 -6.36
N GLY A 87 -6.23 15.71 -5.44
CA GLY A 87 -6.00 17.13 -5.77
C GLY A 87 -4.68 17.44 -6.49
N PHE A 88 -3.95 16.42 -6.97
CA PHE A 88 -2.61 16.58 -7.58
C PHE A 88 -2.58 16.31 -9.08
N THR A 89 -3.73 16.15 -9.73
CA THR A 89 -3.84 15.82 -11.16
C THR A 89 -3.00 16.76 -12.04
N ASP A 90 -3.17 18.07 -11.87
CA ASP A 90 -2.51 19.07 -12.72
C ASP A 90 -1.01 19.24 -12.41
N PHE A 91 -0.53 18.67 -11.31
CA PHE A 91 0.87 18.75 -10.88
C PHE A 91 1.69 17.52 -11.29
N ASN A 92 1.07 16.55 -11.97
CA ASN A 92 1.74 15.33 -12.43
C ASN A 92 1.57 15.17 -13.93
N GLU A 93 2.61 15.51 -14.69
CA GLU A 93 2.65 15.35 -16.15
C GLU A 93 2.43 13.90 -16.61
N GLN A 94 2.69 12.92 -15.75
CA GLN A 94 2.45 11.49 -16.02
C GLN A 94 1.12 10.99 -15.42
N CYS A 95 0.22 11.89 -15.02
CA CYS A 95 -1.09 11.52 -14.50
C CYS A 95 -1.87 10.67 -15.52
N ILE A 96 -2.48 9.58 -15.05
CA ILE A 96 -3.26 8.66 -15.89
C ILE A 96 -4.76 8.96 -15.90
N LYS A 97 -5.17 10.06 -15.24
CA LYS A 97 -6.53 10.60 -15.19
C LYS A 97 -7.60 9.52 -14.97
N GLU A 98 -8.50 9.31 -15.92
CA GLU A 98 -9.68 8.43 -15.82
C GLU A 98 -9.32 6.97 -15.49
N ARG A 99 -8.07 6.56 -15.69
CA ARG A 99 -7.58 5.23 -15.27
C ARG A 99 -7.12 5.16 -13.81
N CYS A 100 -7.03 6.29 -13.12
CA CYS A 100 -6.65 6.36 -11.72
C CYS A 100 -7.91 6.27 -10.84
N PRO A 101 -7.97 5.37 -9.84
CA PRO A 101 -9.14 5.24 -8.97
C PRO A 101 -9.39 6.43 -8.04
N PHE A 102 -8.49 7.43 -8.06
CA PHE A 102 -8.59 8.66 -7.27
C PHE A 102 -8.75 9.90 -8.15
N TYR A 103 -8.95 9.74 -9.45
CA TYR A 103 -9.27 10.85 -10.35
C TYR A 103 -10.76 11.16 -10.27
N GLU A 104 -11.10 12.44 -10.44
CA GLU A 104 -12.47 12.96 -10.44
C GLU A 104 -13.27 12.52 -11.68
#